data_AF-A0A933R7B7-F1
#
_entry.id   AF-A0A933R7B7-F1
#
_cell.length_a   1.000
_cell.length_b   1.000
_cell.length_c   1.000
_cell.angle_alpha   90.00
_cell.angle_beta   90.00
_cell.angle_gamma   90.00
#
_symmetry.space_group_name_H-M   'P 1'
#
loop_
_entity.id
_entity.type
_entity.pdbx_description
1 polymer ?
#
loop_
_entity_poly.entity_id
_entity_poly.type
_entity_poly.pdbx_seq_one_letter_code
_entity_poly.pdbx_strand_id
1 'polypeptide(L)'
;MSGAAVDLYWIPLGAGGRVVRASGVLFEAASALLQHRPRCSLYHSALEVRLPEGRYAIEQPPVPDLDGTARGVIASGAVGARWLGGLRLFRYEIRCWRDGTIPDIAEAVDCPVRVSDDVEIARRIVAELPHIPSPVWGRDELAAGEMWNSNSVVSWALARGGVDVASIALPVDGRAPGWDAGRIVAARESARESARRHS
;
A
#
# COMPACT_ATOMS: atom_id res chain seq x y z
N MET A 1 6.80 16.53 24.15
CA MET A 1 7.03 16.69 22.70
C MET A 1 6.60 15.40 22.05
N SER A 2 5.51 15.38 21.27
CA SER A 2 5.14 14.17 20.54
C SER A 2 6.09 14.05 19.34
N GLY A 3 6.87 12.96 19.30
CA GLY A 3 7.81 12.70 18.21
C GLY A 3 7.11 12.33 16.92
N ALA A 4 7.83 12.48 15.79
CA ALA A 4 7.40 11.92 14.53
C ALA A 4 7.49 10.39 14.58
N ALA A 5 6.62 9.70 13.86
CA ALA A 5 6.67 8.26 13.73
C ALA A 5 6.06 7.81 12.41
N VAL A 6 6.59 6.72 11.89
CA VAL A 6 6.02 5.99 10.76
C VAL A 6 5.78 4.56 11.23
N ASP A 7 4.50 4.18 11.32
CA ASP A 7 4.05 2.90 11.84
C ASP A 7 3.38 2.11 10.71
N LEU A 8 3.89 0.91 10.44
CA LEU A 8 3.38 -0.03 9.45
C LEU A 8 2.53 -1.10 10.14
N TYR A 9 1.42 -1.45 9.52
CA TYR A 9 0.51 -2.49 10.00
C TYR A 9 0.39 -3.61 8.97
N TRP A 10 0.58 -4.85 9.42
CA TRP A 10 0.34 -6.08 8.65
C TRP A 10 -1.00 -6.68 9.06
N ILE A 11 -1.99 -6.62 8.17
CA ILE A 11 -3.35 -7.05 8.45
C ILE A 11 -3.67 -8.28 7.59
N PRO A 12 -4.11 -9.41 8.16
CA PRO A 12 -4.46 -10.61 7.41
C PRO A 12 -5.46 -10.29 6.30
N LEU A 13 -5.21 -10.79 5.09
CA LEU A 13 -6.05 -10.53 3.93
C LEU A 13 -7.44 -11.15 4.14
N GLY A 14 -8.47 -10.30 4.14
CA GLY A 14 -9.85 -10.71 4.42
C GLY A 14 -10.26 -10.63 5.89
N ALA A 15 -9.44 -10.03 6.75
CA ALA A 15 -9.89 -9.42 8.00
C ALA A 15 -11.13 -8.55 7.70
N GLY A 16 -12.25 -8.78 8.40
CA GLY A 16 -13.50 -8.05 8.18
C GLY A 16 -14.36 -8.46 6.97
N GLY A 17 -13.98 -9.43 6.12
CA GLY A 17 -14.76 -9.77 4.92
C GLY A 17 -14.61 -11.19 4.37
N ARG A 18 -15.72 -11.96 4.33
CA ARG A 18 -15.73 -13.39 3.90
C ARG A 18 -15.29 -13.59 2.45
N VAL A 19 -15.66 -12.70 1.53
CA VAL A 19 -15.34 -12.81 0.09
C VAL A 19 -13.85 -12.58 -0.16
N VAL A 20 -13.28 -11.51 0.42
CA VAL A 20 -11.86 -11.19 0.28
C VAL A 20 -11.00 -12.32 0.84
N ARG A 21 -11.40 -12.88 1.99
CA ARG A 21 -10.72 -14.05 2.58
C ARG A 21 -10.73 -15.27 1.64
N ALA A 22 -11.90 -15.64 1.10
CA ALA A 22 -12.03 -16.78 0.21
C ALA A 22 -11.23 -16.59 -1.10
N SER A 23 -11.31 -15.41 -1.70
CA SER A 23 -10.55 -15.06 -2.90
C SER A 23 -9.04 -15.06 -2.65
N GLY A 24 -8.60 -14.55 -1.49
CA GLY A 24 -7.19 -14.57 -1.07
C GLY A 24 -6.65 -16.00 -0.93
N VAL A 25 -7.41 -16.89 -0.31
CA VAL A 25 -7.04 -18.31 -0.17
C VAL A 25 -6.93 -19.00 -1.54
N LEU A 26 -7.88 -18.76 -2.44
CA LEU A 26 -7.85 -19.34 -3.79
C LEU A 26 -6.68 -18.81 -4.62
N PHE A 27 -6.46 -17.49 -4.59
CA PHE A 27 -5.33 -16.85 -5.25
C PHE A 27 -4.01 -17.43 -4.76
N GLU A 28 -3.84 -17.54 -3.44
CA GLU A 28 -2.63 -18.08 -2.83
C GLU A 28 -2.43 -19.55 -3.19
N ALA A 29 -3.48 -20.36 -3.15
CA ALA A 29 -3.40 -21.77 -3.53
C ALA A 29 -2.93 -21.94 -4.98
N ALA A 30 -3.45 -21.14 -5.91
CA ALA A 30 -3.04 -21.15 -7.31
C ALA A 30 -1.61 -20.62 -7.50
N SER A 31 -1.27 -19.48 -6.86
CA SER A 31 0.05 -18.88 -6.92
C SER A 31 1.13 -19.81 -6.37
N ALA A 32 0.89 -20.41 -5.21
CA ALA A 32 1.82 -21.33 -4.56
C ALA A 32 2.06 -22.58 -5.42
N LEU A 33 1.00 -23.12 -6.04
CA LEU A 33 1.11 -24.25 -6.97
C LEU A 33 1.96 -23.90 -8.19
N LEU A 34 1.67 -22.77 -8.85
CA LEU A 34 2.41 -22.31 -10.03
C LEU A 34 3.89 -22.00 -9.72
N GLN A 35 4.17 -21.53 -8.51
CA GLN A 35 5.52 -21.18 -8.06
C GLN A 35 6.23 -22.33 -7.33
N HIS A 36 5.62 -23.52 -7.27
CA HIS A 36 6.16 -24.70 -6.60
C HIS A 36 6.63 -24.43 -5.15
N ARG A 37 5.84 -23.67 -4.39
CA ARG A 37 6.13 -23.28 -3.00
C ARG A 37 5.00 -23.68 -2.05
N PRO A 38 5.24 -23.76 -0.73
CA PRO A 38 4.17 -23.86 0.24
C PRO A 38 3.26 -22.62 0.21
N ARG A 39 2.02 -22.80 0.65
CA ARG A 39 1.06 -21.70 0.84
C ARG A 39 1.48 -20.86 2.05
N CYS A 40 1.29 -19.56 1.94
CA CYS A 40 1.60 -18.57 2.95
C CYS A 40 0.32 -17.86 3.42
N SER A 41 0.37 -17.29 4.62
CA SER A 41 -0.65 -16.33 5.05
C SER A 41 -0.51 -15.04 4.24
N LEU A 42 -1.60 -14.56 3.65
CA LEU A 42 -1.58 -13.30 2.92
C LEU A 42 -1.88 -12.14 3.84
N TYR A 43 -1.11 -11.07 3.71
CA TYR A 43 -1.30 -9.82 4.42
C TYR A 43 -1.47 -8.67 3.44
N HIS A 44 -2.27 -7.70 3.86
CA HIS A 44 -2.26 -6.36 3.29
C HIS A 44 -1.68 -5.38 4.31
N SER A 45 -1.05 -4.33 3.82
CA SER A 45 -0.42 -3.33 4.65
C SER A 45 -1.22 -2.04 4.70
N ALA A 46 -1.19 -1.38 5.86
CA ALA A 46 -1.64 -0.01 6.04
C ALA A 46 -0.55 0.81 6.74
N LEU A 47 -0.56 2.14 6.57
CA LEU A 47 0.46 3.02 7.13
C LEU A 47 -0.18 4.12 7.99
N GLU A 48 0.37 4.35 9.17
CA GLU A 48 0.11 5.53 9.99
C GLU A 48 1.37 6.39 10.07
N VAL A 49 1.23 7.67 9.76
CA VAL A 49 2.32 8.65 9.88
C VAL A 49 1.94 9.69 10.92
N ARG A 50 2.72 9.81 11.99
CA ARG A 50 2.60 10.89 12.98
C ARG A 50 3.62 11.97 12.70
N LEU A 51 3.13 13.19 12.63
CA LEU A 51 3.90 14.41 12.47
C LEU A 51 3.44 15.45 13.50
N PRO A 52 4.22 16.54 13.73
CA PRO A 52 3.78 17.63 14.60
C PRO A 52 2.43 18.24 14.18
N GLU A 53 2.12 18.21 12.89
CA GLU A 53 0.87 18.75 12.34
C GLU A 53 -0.33 17.81 12.61
N GLY A 54 -0.11 16.51 12.82
CA GLY A 54 -1.16 15.53 13.13
C GLY A 54 -0.81 14.09 12.74
N ARG A 55 -1.79 13.20 12.91
CA ARG A 55 -1.72 11.78 12.52
C ARG A 55 -2.34 11.60 11.14
N TYR A 56 -1.72 10.84 10.26
CA TYR A 56 -2.21 10.58 8.91
C TYR A 56 -2.36 9.08 8.72
N ALA A 57 -3.58 8.62 8.44
CA ALA A 57 -3.84 7.24 8.04
C ALA A 57 -3.79 7.14 6.52
N ILE A 58 -3.03 6.17 6.01
CA ILE A 58 -2.91 5.86 4.59
C ILE A 58 -3.44 4.46 4.35
N GLU A 59 -4.57 4.41 3.66
CA GLU A 59 -5.35 3.20 3.46
C GLU A 59 -6.15 3.25 2.15
N GLN A 60 -6.74 2.11 1.79
CA GLN A 60 -7.52 1.94 0.56
C GLN A 60 -8.81 1.16 0.85
N PRO A 61 -9.76 1.73 1.61
CA PRO A 61 -11.05 1.09 1.88
C PRO A 61 -11.93 1.08 0.62
N PRO A 62 -12.97 0.23 0.58
CA PRO A 62 -13.97 0.24 -0.49
C PRO A 62 -14.57 1.63 -0.71
N VAL A 63 -14.90 1.96 -1.96
CA VAL A 63 -15.47 3.25 -2.36
C VAL A 63 -16.95 3.33 -1.96
N PRO A 64 -17.35 4.14 -0.96
CA PRO A 64 -18.74 4.20 -0.50
C PRO A 64 -19.62 5.03 -1.45
N ASP A 65 -19.08 6.06 -2.10
CA ASP A 65 -19.77 6.94 -3.05
C ASP A 65 -18.77 7.58 -4.04
N LEU A 66 -19.24 8.37 -5.00
CA LEU A 66 -18.38 8.96 -6.05
C LEU A 66 -17.71 10.29 -5.65
N ASP A 67 -18.08 10.93 -4.54
CA ASP A 67 -17.56 12.24 -4.11
C ASP A 67 -16.46 12.07 -3.05
N GLY A 68 -15.21 12.03 -3.52
CA GLY A 68 -14.02 11.74 -2.69
C GLY A 68 -13.47 12.92 -1.88
N THR A 69 -14.00 14.13 -2.05
CA THR A 69 -13.39 15.37 -1.51
C THR A 69 -13.38 15.42 0.02
N ALA A 70 -14.40 14.88 0.67
CA ALA A 70 -14.49 14.82 2.13
C ALA A 70 -13.57 13.78 2.79
N ARG A 71 -12.86 12.94 2.01
CA ARG A 71 -12.19 11.71 2.51
C ARG A 71 -10.68 11.68 2.36
N GLY A 72 -10.06 12.79 1.95
CA GLY A 72 -8.62 12.85 1.72
C GLY A 72 -8.15 11.90 0.61
N VAL A 73 -8.97 11.68 -0.42
CA VAL A 73 -8.59 10.88 -1.59
C VAL A 73 -7.47 11.58 -2.34
N ILE A 74 -6.33 10.92 -2.46
CA ILE A 74 -5.14 11.45 -3.15
C ILE A 74 -5.00 10.89 -4.56
N ALA A 75 -5.54 9.70 -4.81
CA ALA A 75 -5.52 9.05 -6.11
C ALA A 75 -6.66 8.04 -6.24
N SER A 76 -7.07 7.74 -7.47
CA SER A 76 -8.03 6.67 -7.76
C SER A 76 -7.74 6.05 -9.12
N GLY A 77 -8.18 4.81 -9.32
CA GLY A 77 -8.00 4.12 -10.59
C GLY A 77 -8.99 2.97 -10.78
N ALA A 78 -8.88 2.30 -11.93
CA ALA A 78 -9.71 1.14 -12.26
C ALA A 78 -9.14 -0.14 -11.65
N VAL A 79 -10.01 -1.13 -11.40
CA VAL A 79 -9.65 -2.47 -10.92
C VAL A 79 -9.85 -3.48 -12.04
N GLY A 80 -8.85 -4.32 -12.31
CA GLY A 80 -8.91 -5.42 -13.27
C GLY A 80 -8.81 -5.00 -14.75
N ALA A 81 -9.63 -4.05 -15.19
CA ALA A 81 -9.58 -3.50 -16.55
C ALA A 81 -9.93 -2.00 -16.58
N ARG A 82 -9.24 -1.24 -17.43
CA ARG A 82 -9.40 0.23 -17.51
C ARG A 82 -10.82 0.67 -17.89
N TRP A 83 -11.47 -0.04 -18.80
CA TRP A 83 -12.83 0.27 -19.25
C TRP A 83 -13.90 -0.01 -18.18
N LEU A 84 -13.60 -0.82 -17.17
CA LEU A 84 -14.50 -1.02 -16.02
C LEU A 84 -14.44 0.15 -15.03
N GLY A 85 -13.47 1.05 -15.15
CA GLY A 85 -13.28 2.18 -14.23
C GLY A 85 -14.46 3.17 -14.19
N GLY A 86 -15.39 3.13 -15.15
CA GLY A 86 -16.64 3.89 -15.08
C GLY A 86 -17.64 3.35 -14.05
N LEU A 87 -17.46 2.11 -13.58
CA LEU A 87 -18.33 1.44 -12.62
C LEU A 87 -17.72 1.53 -11.21
N ARG A 88 -18.52 1.97 -10.24
CA ARG A 88 -18.08 2.18 -8.84
C ARG A 88 -17.42 0.94 -8.22
N LEU A 89 -17.91 -0.26 -8.54
CA LEU A 89 -17.39 -1.53 -8.00
C LEU A 89 -15.99 -1.88 -8.51
N PHE A 90 -15.55 -1.27 -9.61
CA PHE A 90 -14.25 -1.51 -10.22
C PHE A 90 -13.35 -0.27 -10.12
N ARG A 91 -13.55 0.53 -9.06
CA ARG A 91 -12.67 1.64 -8.71
C ARG A 91 -12.08 1.42 -7.33
N TYR A 92 -10.83 1.84 -7.19
CA TYR A 92 -10.17 1.97 -5.90
C TYR A 92 -9.90 3.44 -5.61
N GLU A 93 -9.83 3.78 -4.33
CA GLU A 93 -9.34 5.06 -3.84
C GLU A 93 -8.12 4.81 -2.95
N ILE A 94 -7.12 5.66 -3.09
CA ILE A 94 -6.03 5.77 -2.13
C ILE A 94 -6.31 7.01 -1.30
N ARG A 95 -6.34 6.86 0.02
CA ARG A 95 -6.64 7.94 0.95
C ARG A 95 -5.43 8.26 1.81
N CYS A 96 -5.26 9.55 2.09
CA CYS A 96 -4.38 10.07 3.11
C CYS A 96 -5.18 11.07 3.95
N TRP A 97 -5.58 10.67 5.15
CA TRP A 97 -6.49 11.45 5.98
C TRP A 97 -5.86 11.79 7.34
N ARG A 98 -5.77 13.10 7.62
CA ARG A 98 -5.51 13.62 8.96
C ARG A 98 -6.56 13.12 9.97
N ASP A 99 -6.11 12.47 11.03
CA ASP A 99 -6.90 11.85 12.09
C ASP A 99 -7.83 10.73 11.61
N GLY A 100 -7.59 10.19 10.42
CA GLY A 100 -8.29 9.02 9.89
C GLY A 100 -8.09 7.77 10.74
N THR A 101 -8.90 6.74 10.45
CA THR A 101 -8.87 5.43 11.12
C THR A 101 -8.67 4.35 10.09
N ILE A 102 -7.91 3.30 10.43
CA ILE A 102 -7.79 2.07 9.64
C ILE A 102 -8.81 1.06 10.19
N PRO A 103 -9.90 0.73 9.48
CA PRO A 103 -11.04 -0.02 10.03
C PRO A 103 -10.72 -1.38 10.62
N ASP A 104 -9.75 -2.09 10.06
CA ASP A 104 -9.33 -3.45 10.42
C ASP A 104 -7.97 -3.49 11.14
N ILE A 105 -7.51 -2.35 11.66
CA ILE A 105 -6.24 -2.24 12.41
C ILE A 105 -6.18 -3.16 13.63
N ALA A 106 -7.33 -3.47 14.23
CA ALA A 106 -7.44 -4.37 15.38
C ALA A 106 -7.06 -5.83 15.04
N GLU A 107 -7.08 -6.20 13.76
CA GLU A 107 -6.71 -7.52 13.26
C GLU A 107 -5.22 -7.58 12.87
N ALA A 108 -4.48 -6.46 13.02
CA ALA A 108 -3.07 -6.40 12.70
C ALA A 108 -2.24 -7.33 13.60
N VAL A 109 -1.26 -8.00 13.01
CA VAL A 109 -0.42 -9.00 13.70
C VAL A 109 0.99 -8.45 13.88
N ASP A 110 1.54 -8.58 15.09
CA ASP A 110 2.88 -8.09 15.44
C ASP A 110 3.09 -6.60 15.12
N CYS A 111 2.07 -5.78 15.40
CA CYS A 111 1.98 -4.38 15.00
C CYS A 111 1.76 -3.41 16.18
N PRO A 112 2.09 -2.10 16.02
CA PRO A 112 2.72 -1.50 14.84
C PRO A 112 4.19 -1.90 14.68
N VAL A 113 4.62 -2.07 13.43
CA VAL A 113 6.04 -2.12 13.09
C VAL A 113 6.51 -0.68 12.91
N ARG A 114 7.31 -0.18 13.86
CA ARG A 114 7.96 1.13 13.75
C ARG A 114 9.01 1.07 12.63
N VAL A 115 8.77 1.78 11.52
CA VAL A 115 9.72 1.82 10.40
C VAL A 115 10.63 3.04 10.45
N SER A 116 10.22 4.13 11.12
CA SER A 116 11.06 5.31 11.34
C SER A 116 10.50 6.22 12.43
N ASP A 117 11.37 6.91 13.16
CA ASP A 117 11.06 8.04 14.05
C ASP A 117 11.60 9.39 13.50
N ASP A 118 12.12 9.38 12.27
CA ASP A 118 12.65 10.56 11.59
C ASP A 118 11.51 11.40 10.99
N VAL A 119 11.44 12.66 11.43
CA VAL A 119 10.44 13.63 10.97
C VAL A 119 10.57 13.95 9.48
N GLU A 120 11.77 13.95 8.93
CA GLU A 120 11.99 14.25 7.51
C GLU A 120 11.54 13.08 6.62
N ILE A 121 11.75 11.83 7.07
CA ILE A 121 11.18 10.65 6.42
C ILE A 121 9.65 10.70 6.48
N ALA A 122 9.07 10.95 7.65
CA ALA A 122 7.63 11.05 7.82
C ALA A 122 7.00 12.13 6.92
N ARG A 123 7.62 13.32 6.84
CA ARG A 123 7.16 14.42 5.95
C ARG A 123 7.27 14.03 4.48
N ARG A 124 8.38 13.40 4.08
CA ARG A 124 8.59 12.98 2.70
C ARG A 124 7.55 11.96 2.26
N ILE A 125 7.22 10.98 3.10
CA ILE A 125 6.17 10.00 2.81
C ILE A 125 4.86 10.72 2.48
N VAL A 126 4.40 11.62 3.35
CA VAL A 126 3.13 12.35 3.14
C VAL A 126 3.17 13.23 1.89
N ALA A 127 4.32 13.85 1.59
CA ALA A 127 4.50 14.71 0.42
C ALA A 127 4.58 13.94 -0.92
N GLU A 128 5.06 12.70 -0.91
CA GLU A 128 5.17 11.88 -2.13
C GLU A 128 3.83 11.25 -2.53
N LEU A 129 2.93 11.00 -1.57
CA LEU A 129 1.63 10.36 -1.79
C LEU A 129 0.80 10.90 -2.97
N PRO A 130 0.67 12.22 -3.21
CA PRO A 130 -0.05 12.75 -4.38
C PRO A 130 0.55 12.35 -5.74
N HIS A 131 1.80 11.91 -5.78
CA HIS A 131 2.50 11.50 -7.00
C HIS A 131 2.43 9.99 -7.25
N ILE A 132 1.66 9.26 -6.45
CA ILE A 132 1.62 7.81 -6.54
C ILE A 132 1.10 7.33 -7.90
N PRO A 133 1.74 6.32 -8.51
CA PRO A 133 1.22 5.73 -9.73
C PRO A 133 -0.19 5.19 -9.56
N SER A 134 -1.04 5.46 -10.55
CA SER A 134 -2.44 4.98 -10.60
C SER A 134 -2.69 4.02 -11.77
N PRO A 135 -1.94 2.89 -11.90
CA PRO A 135 -2.23 1.89 -12.92
C PRO A 135 -3.56 1.18 -12.63
N VAL A 136 -3.99 0.31 -13.54
CA VAL A 136 -5.10 -0.61 -13.26
C VAL A 136 -4.70 -1.58 -12.14
N TRP A 137 -5.42 -1.53 -11.03
CA TRP A 137 -5.16 -2.37 -9.86
C TRP A 137 -5.39 -3.84 -10.20
N GLY A 138 -4.56 -4.72 -9.64
CA GLY A 138 -4.62 -6.16 -9.86
C GLY A 138 -3.91 -6.58 -11.16
N ARG A 139 -3.26 -5.65 -11.85
CA ARG A 139 -2.43 -5.91 -13.04
C ARG A 139 -0.99 -5.47 -12.81
N ASP A 140 -0.08 -6.08 -13.54
CA ASP A 140 1.31 -5.62 -13.67
C ASP A 140 1.46 -4.68 -14.88
N GLU A 141 0.79 -3.52 -14.86
CA GLU A 141 0.91 -2.53 -15.95
C GLU A 141 2.23 -1.74 -15.90
N LEU A 142 2.90 -1.75 -14.74
CA LEU A 142 4.17 -1.05 -14.53
C LEU A 142 5.40 -1.95 -14.77
N ALA A 143 5.18 -3.19 -15.22
CA ALA A 143 6.22 -4.19 -15.50
C ALA A 143 7.19 -4.38 -14.32
N ALA A 144 6.64 -4.52 -13.12
CA ALA A 144 7.36 -4.70 -11.88
C ALA A 144 7.43 -6.18 -11.44
N GLY A 145 6.77 -7.08 -12.18
CA GLY A 145 6.78 -8.54 -11.95
C GLY A 145 5.64 -9.04 -11.06
N GLU A 146 4.89 -8.13 -10.43
CA GLU A 146 3.70 -8.44 -9.64
C GLU A 146 2.59 -7.40 -9.88
N MET A 147 1.37 -7.74 -9.49
CA MET A 147 0.23 -6.83 -9.58
C MET A 147 0.40 -5.59 -8.70
N TRP A 148 -0.15 -4.47 -9.14
CA TRP A 148 -0.30 -3.27 -8.31
C TRP A 148 -1.50 -3.41 -7.36
N ASN A 149 -1.29 -3.19 -6.06
CA ASN A 149 -2.33 -3.19 -5.04
C ASN A 149 -1.99 -2.31 -3.81
N SER A 150 -2.71 -2.46 -2.69
CA SER A 150 -2.47 -1.70 -1.46
C SER A 150 -1.05 -1.90 -0.89
N ASN A 151 -0.50 -3.11 -0.96
CA ASN A 151 0.89 -3.38 -0.56
C ASN A 151 1.87 -2.61 -1.46
N SER A 152 1.61 -2.55 -2.76
CA SER A 152 2.43 -1.75 -3.69
C SER A 152 2.40 -0.27 -3.35
N VAL A 153 1.23 0.24 -2.94
CA VAL A 153 1.08 1.64 -2.55
C VAL A 153 1.90 1.96 -1.30
N VAL A 154 1.78 1.14 -0.26
CA VAL A 154 2.52 1.36 1.00
C VAL A 154 4.02 1.21 0.78
N SER A 155 4.46 0.15 0.10
CA SER A 155 5.89 -0.06 -0.15
C SER A 155 6.49 1.02 -1.06
N TRP A 156 5.74 1.52 -2.05
CA TRP A 156 6.15 2.67 -2.87
C TRP A 156 6.30 3.93 -2.01
N ALA A 157 5.32 4.25 -1.17
CA ALA A 157 5.35 5.45 -0.33
C ALA A 157 6.52 5.42 0.67
N LEU A 158 6.77 4.27 1.30
CA LEU A 158 7.92 4.07 2.18
C LEU A 158 9.25 4.24 1.44
N ALA A 159 9.40 3.61 0.27
CA ALA A 159 10.62 3.70 -0.53
C ALA A 159 10.88 5.14 -1.02
N ARG A 160 9.85 5.84 -1.50
CA ARG A 160 9.94 7.26 -1.88
C ARG A 160 10.23 8.18 -0.69
N GLY A 161 9.75 7.80 0.50
CA GLY A 161 10.10 8.40 1.78
C GLY A 161 11.57 8.23 2.19
N GLY A 162 12.30 7.31 1.56
CA GLY A 162 13.70 6.99 1.89
C GLY A 162 13.88 5.84 2.87
N VAL A 163 12.82 5.07 3.15
CA VAL A 163 12.89 3.86 3.98
C VAL A 163 13.48 2.70 3.17
N ASP A 164 14.40 1.94 3.77
CA ASP A 164 14.87 0.67 3.19
C ASP A 164 13.79 -0.42 3.34
N VAL A 165 12.87 -0.43 2.39
CA VAL A 165 11.74 -1.36 2.34
C VAL A 165 12.17 -2.83 2.29
N ALA A 166 13.37 -3.13 1.77
CA ALA A 166 13.86 -4.51 1.70
C ALA A 166 14.24 -5.08 3.09
N SER A 167 14.49 -4.20 4.07
CA SER A 167 14.80 -4.58 5.45
C SER A 167 13.56 -4.86 6.32
N ILE A 168 12.36 -4.53 5.84
CA ILE A 168 11.13 -4.70 6.60
C ILE A 168 10.71 -6.17 6.57
N ALA A 169 10.69 -6.80 7.74
CA ALA A 169 10.24 -8.17 7.89
C ALA A 169 8.71 -8.28 7.75
N LEU A 170 8.27 -9.30 7.00
CA LEU A 170 6.89 -9.76 7.00
C LEU A 170 6.62 -10.64 8.23
N PRO A 171 5.34 -10.80 8.64
CA PRO A 171 4.97 -11.81 9.63
C PRO A 171 5.45 -13.21 9.20
N VAL A 172 5.71 -14.08 10.19
CA VAL A 172 6.20 -15.45 9.95
C VAL A 172 5.28 -16.20 8.99
N ASP A 173 5.87 -16.89 8.01
CA ASP A 173 5.18 -17.59 6.91
C ASP A 173 4.20 -16.71 6.11
N GLY A 174 4.41 -15.40 6.17
CA GLY A 174 3.59 -14.37 5.54
C GLY A 174 4.07 -13.97 4.16
N ARG A 175 3.13 -13.55 3.32
CA ARG A 175 3.37 -12.86 2.05
C ARG A 175 2.52 -11.61 1.95
N ALA A 176 3.09 -10.58 1.35
CA ALA A 176 2.38 -9.37 0.93
C ALA A 176 2.51 -9.21 -0.60
N PRO A 177 1.67 -9.87 -1.41
CA PRO A 177 1.71 -9.74 -2.87
C PRO A 177 1.65 -8.26 -3.27
N GLY A 178 2.45 -7.84 -4.24
CA GLY A 178 2.54 -6.45 -4.69
C GLY A 178 3.52 -5.58 -3.90
N TRP A 179 4.02 -6.02 -2.76
CA TRP A 179 5.01 -5.28 -1.97
C TRP A 179 6.28 -4.98 -2.76
N ASP A 180 6.83 -5.98 -3.45
CA ASP A 180 8.02 -5.80 -4.29
C ASP A 180 7.74 -4.90 -5.49
N ALA A 181 6.53 -4.93 -6.05
CA ALA A 181 6.17 -4.06 -7.17
C ALA A 181 6.30 -2.58 -6.81
N GLY A 182 5.78 -2.17 -5.65
CA GLY A 182 5.91 -0.78 -5.19
C GLY A 182 7.36 -0.34 -4.95
N ARG A 183 8.17 -1.20 -4.32
CA ARG A 183 9.60 -0.98 -4.11
C ARG A 183 10.35 -0.79 -5.43
N ILE A 184 10.11 -1.68 -6.39
CA ILE A 184 10.77 -1.65 -7.72
C ILE A 184 10.39 -0.39 -8.48
N VAL A 185 9.10 0.00 -8.47
CA VAL A 185 8.63 1.20 -9.17
C VAL A 185 9.24 2.47 -8.56
N ALA A 186 9.25 2.58 -7.22
CA ALA A 186 9.86 3.72 -6.53
C ALA A 186 11.37 3.86 -6.83
N ALA A 187 12.10 2.74 -6.89
CA ALA A 187 13.51 2.72 -7.23
C ALA A 187 13.76 3.23 -8.67
N ARG A 188 12.93 2.78 -9.64
CA ARG A 188 13.01 3.24 -11.04
C ARG A 188 12.74 4.74 -11.18
N GLU A 189 11.77 5.27 -10.46
CA GLU A 189 11.45 6.70 -10.47
C GLU A 189 12.58 7.55 -9.89
N SER A 190 13.13 7.12 -8.75
CA SER A 190 14.26 7.80 -8.10
C SER A 190 15.51 7.81 -8.99
N ALA A 191 15.78 6.71 -9.72
CA ALA A 191 16.85 6.64 -10.70
C ALA A 191 16.63 7.61 -11.88
N ARG A 192 15.40 7.68 -12.41
CA ARG A 192 15.04 8.60 -13.51
C ARG A 192 15.16 10.07 -13.10
N GLU A 193 14.74 10.42 -11.89
CA GLU A 193 14.90 11.77 -11.34
C GLU A 193 16.36 12.13 -11.15
N SER A 194 17.17 11.20 -10.66
CA SER A 194 18.60 11.42 -10.49
C SER A 194 19.29 11.64 -11.83
N ALA A 195 18.95 10.86 -12.86
CA ALA A 195 19.47 11.08 -14.22
C ALA A 195 19.10 12.47 -14.77
N ARG A 196 17.85 12.92 -14.55
CA ARG A 196 17.39 14.26 -14.98
C ARG A 196 18.07 15.42 -14.27
N ARG A 197 18.52 15.25 -13.02
CA ARG A 197 19.24 16.28 -12.26
C ARG A 197 20.70 16.44 -12.70
N HIS A 198 21.26 15.44 -13.38
CA HIS A 198 22.66 15.43 -13.85
C HIS A 198 22.78 15.58 -15.38
N SER A 199 21.68 15.87 -16.07
CA SER A 199 21.64 16.25 -17.50
C SER A 199 21.50 17.76 -17.63
#